data_AF-A0A6A8G7K0-F1
#
_entry.id   AF-A0A6A8G7K0-F1
#
_cell.length_a   1.000
_cell.length_b   1.000
_cell.length_c   1.000
_cell.angle_alpha   90.00
_cell.angle_beta   90.00
_cell.angle_gamma   90.00
#
_symmetry.space_group_name_H-M   'P 1'
#
loop_
_entity.id
_entity.type
_entity.pdbx_description
1 polymer ?
#
loop_
_entity_poly.entity_id
_entity_poly.type
_entity_poly.pdbx_seq_one_letter_code
_entity_poly.pdbx_strand_id
1 'polypeptide(L)'
;MSTKKKIGNEVSHYEHAHAVDDVVDETPELHPTVELEIQAKVDLNNFQTQGRGLTLAEEERMAAREWEIEQTRERWDRRQTSGREARTTMAVEQMSIETRREFGKRAGCVNRWADPEEADPREQISLTQLGEVNREAARLQTKLDGWSRAAISRRLAEEVADGKSMMSSVVGVFEELHQAPGRVIPIAAVSEVNRREVSISGTVTQLWESSNPAIQQVGLIEDETGRTKLTVWEKSNQPWINEGERVRIHGAAKNWYNGRVSVALTGWSTVGFPERGQWWE
;
A
#
# COMPACT_ATOMS: atom_id res chain seq x y z
N MET A 1 11.34 50.35 23.12
CA MET A 1 11.75 51.71 23.54
C MET A 1 11.03 52.06 24.83
N SER A 2 11.74 52.73 25.75
CA SER A 2 11.32 53.21 27.08
C SER A 2 10.01 54.01 27.02
N THR A 3 9.12 53.99 28.02
CA THR A 3 9.22 54.82 29.24
C THR A 3 8.24 54.31 30.33
N LYS A 4 8.72 53.94 31.52
CA LYS A 4 8.79 54.72 32.79
C LYS A 4 7.44 55.07 33.43
N LYS A 5 7.17 54.38 34.55
CA LYS A 5 6.22 54.72 35.64
C LYS A 5 6.41 56.15 36.15
N LYS A 6 5.32 56.80 36.59
CA LYS A 6 5.31 57.59 37.83
C LYS A 6 3.90 57.61 38.44
N ILE A 7 3.88 57.35 39.73
CA ILE A 7 2.73 57.35 40.64
C ILE A 7 2.48 58.79 41.08
N GLY A 8 1.22 59.22 41.09
CA GLY A 8 0.74 60.45 41.73
C GLY A 8 -0.51 60.11 42.53
N ASN A 9 -0.47 60.40 43.82
CA ASN A 9 -1.53 60.16 44.78
C ASN A 9 -2.21 61.52 45.02
N GLU A 10 -3.50 61.66 44.69
CA GLU A 10 -4.29 62.82 45.14
C GLU A 10 -5.66 62.36 45.61
N VAL A 11 -5.93 62.72 46.86
CA VAL A 11 -7.19 62.57 47.57
C VAL A 11 -8.08 63.73 47.15
N SER A 12 -9.33 63.45 46.76
CA SER A 12 -10.41 64.44 46.74
C SER A 12 -11.75 63.74 46.91
N HIS A 13 -12.47 64.14 47.96
CA HIS A 13 -13.81 63.69 48.31
C HIS A 13 -14.88 64.17 47.30
N TYR A 14 -16.11 63.65 47.52
CA TYR A 14 -17.41 63.95 46.90
C TYR A 14 -17.70 63.08 45.66
N GLU A 15 -18.77 62.30 45.55
CA GLU A 15 -20.12 62.31 46.13
C GLU A 15 -20.69 60.89 46.08
N HIS A 16 -21.68 60.57 46.93
CA HIS A 16 -22.44 59.31 46.86
C HIS A 16 -23.16 59.20 45.50
N ALA A 17 -22.74 58.24 44.68
CA ALA A 17 -23.55 57.74 43.57
C ALA A 17 -24.15 56.38 43.97
N HIS A 18 -25.46 56.27 43.76
CA HIS A 18 -26.33 55.18 44.17
C HIS A 18 -25.82 53.79 43.75
N ALA A 19 -26.09 52.82 44.62
CA ALA A 19 -25.88 51.40 44.44
C ALA A 19 -26.43 50.91 43.09
N VAL A 20 -25.58 50.23 42.33
CA VAL A 20 -26.01 49.32 41.27
C VAL A 20 -25.74 47.93 41.81
N ASP A 21 -26.78 47.31 42.35
CA ASP A 21 -26.79 45.87 42.64
C ASP A 21 -26.59 45.14 41.31
N ASP A 22 -25.53 44.33 41.22
CA ASP A 22 -25.44 43.27 40.21
C ASP A 22 -26.55 42.27 40.51
N VAL A 23 -27.68 42.40 39.82
CA VAL A 23 -28.75 41.40 39.82
C VAL A 23 -28.19 40.17 39.10
N VAL A 24 -27.83 39.15 39.88
CA VAL A 24 -27.67 37.79 39.34
C VAL A 24 -29.07 37.36 38.90
N ASP A 25 -29.29 37.34 37.59
CA ASP A 25 -30.50 36.77 36.99
C ASP A 25 -30.45 35.24 37.17
N GLU A 26 -30.75 34.76 38.38
CA GLU A 26 -30.99 33.35 38.67
C GLU A 26 -32.35 32.94 38.08
N THR A 27 -32.46 32.93 36.75
CA THR A 27 -33.52 32.18 36.08
C THR A 27 -33.09 30.72 36.03
N PRO A 28 -33.68 29.81 36.83
CA PRO A 28 -33.34 28.40 36.74
C PRO A 28 -33.71 27.90 35.35
N GLU A 29 -32.74 27.34 34.63
CA GLU A 29 -33.03 26.62 33.39
C GLU A 29 -33.93 25.44 33.73
N LEU A 30 -35.21 25.53 33.36
CA LEU A 30 -36.19 24.48 33.58
C LEU A 30 -35.90 23.33 32.61
N HIS A 31 -35.15 22.35 33.09
CA HIS A 31 -34.98 21.08 32.39
C HIS A 31 -36.14 20.13 32.73
N PRO A 32 -36.71 19.42 31.75
CA PRO A 32 -37.70 18.39 32.03
C PRO A 32 -37.08 17.33 32.96
N THR A 33 -37.89 16.78 33.87
CA THR A 33 -37.43 15.66 34.69
C THR A 33 -37.19 14.45 33.79
N VAL A 34 -36.30 13.55 34.21
CA VAL A 34 -36.01 12.30 33.49
C VAL A 34 -37.29 11.51 33.21
N GLU A 35 -38.27 11.52 34.13
CA GLU A 35 -39.58 10.89 33.93
C GLU A 35 -40.40 11.54 32.80
N LEU A 36 -40.37 12.88 32.70
CA LEU A 36 -41.04 13.61 31.63
C LEU A 36 -40.38 13.37 30.27
N GLU A 37 -39.04 13.30 30.22
CA GLU A 37 -38.32 12.93 28.99
C GLU A 37 -38.64 11.49 28.55
N ILE A 38 -38.69 10.55 29.50
CA ILE A 38 -39.06 9.17 29.21
C ILE A 38 -40.49 9.10 28.69
N GLN A 39 -41.44 9.79 29.33
CA GLN A 39 -42.83 9.79 28.91
C GLN A 39 -43.02 10.44 27.53
N ALA A 40 -42.38 11.59 27.29
CA ALA A 40 -42.38 12.24 25.99
C ALA A 40 -41.83 11.31 24.89
N LYS A 41 -40.76 10.57 25.17
CA LYS A 41 -40.19 9.58 24.25
C LYS A 41 -41.12 8.39 24.01
N VAL A 42 -41.85 7.92 25.03
CA VAL A 42 -42.85 6.85 24.89
C VAL A 42 -44.02 7.32 24.03
N ASP A 43 -44.51 8.55 24.26
CA ASP A 43 -45.63 9.14 23.53
C ASP A 43 -45.30 9.42 22.06
N LEU A 44 -44.08 9.87 21.75
CA LEU A 44 -43.55 10.04 20.39
C LEU A 44 -43.46 8.74 19.59
N ASN A 45 -43.24 7.60 20.27
CA ASN A 45 -43.14 6.29 19.63
C ASN A 45 -44.50 5.55 19.54
N ASN A 46 -45.58 6.12 20.09
CA ASN A 46 -46.91 5.53 19.99
C ASN A 46 -47.49 5.74 18.59
N PHE A 47 -47.90 4.66 17.92
CA PHE A 47 -48.50 4.67 16.58
C PHE A 47 -49.78 5.52 16.46
N GLN A 48 -50.46 5.81 17.58
CA GLN A 48 -51.67 6.65 17.60
C GLN A 48 -51.37 8.16 17.71
N THR A 49 -50.18 8.52 18.19
CA THR A 49 -49.76 9.90 18.46
C THR A 49 -48.53 10.34 17.66
N GLN A 50 -47.95 9.44 16.84
CA GLN A 50 -46.84 9.71 15.94
C GLN A 50 -47.08 11.00 15.13
N GLY A 51 -46.14 11.94 15.24
CA GLY A 51 -46.18 13.20 14.49
C GLY A 51 -46.99 14.33 15.13
N ARG A 52 -47.71 14.13 16.24
CA ARG A 52 -48.45 15.24 16.89
C ARG A 52 -47.56 16.02 17.87
N GLY A 53 -47.62 17.34 17.79
CA GLY A 53 -46.95 18.25 18.73
C GLY A 53 -45.47 18.50 18.43
N LEU A 54 -45.00 18.11 17.25
CA LEU A 54 -43.63 18.35 16.78
C LEU A 54 -43.47 19.79 16.28
N THR A 55 -42.23 20.25 16.32
CA THR A 55 -41.85 21.45 15.55
C THR A 55 -41.73 21.10 14.06
N LEU A 56 -41.90 22.09 13.18
CA LEU A 56 -41.79 21.91 11.72
C LEU A 56 -40.46 21.23 11.32
N ALA A 57 -39.36 21.60 11.98
CA ALA A 57 -38.04 21.02 11.72
C ALA A 57 -37.95 19.53 12.12
N GLU A 58 -38.73 19.09 13.10
CA GLU A 58 -38.79 17.69 13.51
C GLU A 58 -39.71 16.87 12.61
N GLU A 59 -40.81 17.46 12.13
CA GLU A 59 -41.67 16.85 11.11
C GLU A 59 -40.89 16.60 9.82
N GLU A 60 -40.14 17.58 9.32
CA GLU A 60 -39.29 17.43 8.14
C GLU A 60 -38.20 16.36 8.33
N ARG A 61 -37.60 16.28 9.52
CA ARG A 61 -36.61 15.25 9.84
C ARG A 61 -37.23 13.85 9.88
N MET A 62 -38.46 13.73 10.40
CA MET A 62 -39.20 12.48 10.42
C MET A 62 -39.58 12.05 9.00
N ALA A 63 -40.09 12.97 8.18
CA ALA A 63 -40.43 12.71 6.79
C ALA A 63 -39.20 12.31 5.96
N ALA A 64 -38.06 13.00 6.14
CA ALA A 64 -36.80 12.64 5.50
C ALA A 64 -36.32 11.24 5.90
N ARG A 65 -36.45 10.89 7.18
CA ARG A 65 -36.11 9.55 7.69
C ARG A 65 -37.06 8.49 7.14
N GLU A 66 -38.36 8.75 7.10
CA GLU A 66 -39.33 7.82 6.52
C GLU A 66 -39.10 7.62 5.03
N TRP A 67 -38.79 8.70 4.31
CA TRP A 67 -38.40 8.65 2.91
C TRP A 67 -37.11 7.84 2.72
N GLU A 68 -36.08 8.02 3.55
CA GLU A 68 -34.85 7.22 3.50
C GLU A 68 -35.10 5.74 3.84
N ILE A 69 -35.98 5.46 4.81
CA ILE A 69 -36.43 4.10 5.14
C ILE A 69 -37.17 3.51 3.94
N GLU A 70 -38.08 4.25 3.30
CA GLU A 70 -38.82 3.84 2.12
C GLU A 70 -37.88 3.54 0.95
N GLN A 71 -36.93 4.43 0.65
CA GLN A 71 -35.90 4.21 -0.37
C GLN A 71 -35.01 2.99 -0.06
N THR A 72 -34.62 2.79 1.20
CA THR A 72 -33.88 1.61 1.64
C THR A 72 -34.75 0.34 1.54
N ARG A 73 -36.05 0.48 1.78
CA ARG A 73 -37.05 -0.58 1.65
C ARG A 73 -37.32 -0.91 0.17
N GLU A 74 -37.29 0.06 -0.72
CA GLU A 74 -37.45 -0.12 -2.16
C GLU A 74 -36.19 -0.66 -2.85
N ARG A 75 -35.05 -0.79 -2.15
CA ARG A 75 -33.86 -1.45 -2.70
C ARG A 75 -34.25 -2.83 -3.26
N TRP A 76 -34.20 -2.89 -4.59
CA TRP A 76 -34.66 -3.93 -5.52
C TRP A 76 -34.20 -5.37 -5.20
N ASP A 77 -33.27 -5.55 -4.27
CA ASP A 77 -32.57 -6.82 -4.04
C ASP A 77 -32.62 -7.24 -2.56
N ARG A 78 -33.83 -7.36 -2.00
CA ARG A 78 -34.08 -7.99 -0.68
C ARG A 78 -34.22 -9.52 -0.73
N ARG A 79 -33.94 -10.15 -1.88
CA ARG A 79 -34.09 -11.60 -2.04
C ARG A 79 -32.95 -12.31 -1.29
N GLN A 80 -33.23 -13.47 -0.69
CA GLN A 80 -32.20 -14.33 -0.09
C GLN A 80 -31.08 -14.71 -1.07
N THR A 81 -31.37 -14.69 -2.37
CA THR A 81 -30.41 -14.88 -3.46
C THR A 81 -30.20 -13.57 -4.22
N SER A 82 -29.39 -12.68 -3.65
CA SER A 82 -29.06 -11.42 -4.33
C SER A 82 -28.05 -11.67 -5.47
N GLY A 83 -28.38 -11.26 -6.69
CA GLY A 83 -27.48 -11.33 -7.85
C GLY A 83 -26.48 -10.17 -7.90
N ARG A 84 -26.43 -9.33 -6.87
CA ARG A 84 -25.60 -8.12 -6.79
C ARG A 84 -24.11 -8.43 -6.88
N GLU A 85 -23.64 -9.46 -6.17
CA GLU A 85 -22.22 -9.84 -6.19
C GLU A 85 -21.79 -10.22 -7.60
N ALA A 86 -22.52 -11.15 -8.24
CA ALA A 86 -22.24 -11.55 -9.62
C ALA A 86 -22.24 -10.36 -10.60
N ARG A 87 -23.23 -9.47 -10.51
CA ARG A 87 -23.28 -8.25 -11.35
C ARG A 87 -22.11 -7.31 -11.09
N THR A 88 -21.72 -7.14 -9.83
CA THR A 88 -20.59 -6.29 -9.45
C THR A 88 -19.28 -6.89 -9.96
N THR A 89 -19.10 -8.20 -9.83
CA THR A 89 -17.95 -8.93 -10.36
C THR A 89 -17.84 -8.76 -11.87
N MET A 90 -18.94 -8.97 -12.61
CA MET A 90 -18.96 -8.76 -14.06
C MET A 90 -18.62 -7.31 -14.45
N ALA A 91 -19.18 -6.32 -13.75
CA ALA A 91 -18.89 -4.92 -14.01
C ALA A 91 -17.42 -4.57 -13.71
N VAL A 92 -16.87 -5.10 -12.62
CA VAL A 92 -15.46 -4.92 -12.24
C VAL A 92 -14.52 -5.60 -13.23
N GLU A 93 -14.87 -6.80 -13.70
CA GLU A 93 -14.11 -7.52 -14.73
C GLU A 93 -14.05 -6.71 -16.02
N GLN A 94 -15.20 -6.23 -16.49
CA GLN A 94 -15.29 -5.40 -17.69
C GLN A 94 -14.47 -4.11 -17.55
N MET A 95 -14.64 -3.41 -16.42
CA MET A 95 -13.88 -2.20 -16.11
C MET A 95 -12.37 -2.47 -16.03
N SER A 96 -11.96 -3.63 -15.50
CA SER A 96 -10.56 -4.04 -15.42
C SER A 96 -9.97 -4.29 -16.81
N ILE A 97 -10.71 -4.94 -17.70
CA ILE A 97 -10.31 -5.15 -19.11
C ILE A 97 -10.12 -3.82 -19.82
N GLU A 98 -11.10 -2.91 -19.71
CA GLU A 98 -11.05 -1.59 -20.33
C GLU A 98 -9.89 -0.76 -19.77
N THR A 99 -9.72 -0.72 -18.46
CA THR A 99 -8.63 0.00 -17.80
C THR A 99 -7.26 -0.55 -18.23
N ARG A 100 -7.12 -1.88 -18.34
CA ARG A 100 -5.88 -2.51 -18.82
C ARG A 100 -5.60 -2.15 -20.28
N ARG A 101 -6.63 -2.12 -21.12
CA ARG A 101 -6.49 -1.73 -22.53
C ARG A 101 -6.07 -0.26 -22.65
N GLU A 102 -6.72 0.64 -21.95
CA GLU A 102 -6.38 2.07 -21.92
C GLU A 102 -4.97 2.33 -21.38
N PHE A 103 -4.57 1.60 -20.32
CA PHE A 103 -3.20 1.65 -19.83
C PHE A 103 -2.20 1.15 -20.87
N GLY A 104 -2.49 0.01 -21.52
CA GLY A 104 -1.66 -0.57 -22.57
C GLY A 104 -1.48 0.37 -23.76
N LYS A 105 -2.54 1.01 -24.25
CA LYS A 105 -2.46 2.02 -25.32
C LYS A 105 -1.53 3.17 -24.97
N ARG A 106 -1.64 3.69 -23.74
CA ARG A 106 -0.73 4.75 -23.25
C ARG A 106 0.71 4.27 -23.12
N ALA A 107 0.91 3.05 -22.62
CA ALA A 107 2.24 2.44 -22.52
C ALA A 107 2.85 2.16 -23.89
N GLY A 108 2.03 1.87 -24.90
CA GLY A 108 2.37 1.69 -26.31
C GLY A 108 3.20 2.83 -26.89
N CYS A 109 2.94 4.07 -26.46
CA CYS A 109 3.70 5.25 -26.88
C CYS A 109 5.17 5.22 -26.46
N VAL A 110 5.51 4.47 -25.39
CA VAL A 110 6.88 4.32 -24.88
C VAL A 110 7.48 2.98 -25.29
N ASN A 111 6.67 1.92 -25.21
CA ASN A 111 7.04 0.57 -25.63
C ASN A 111 5.94 0.02 -26.54
N ARG A 112 6.24 -0.09 -27.84
CA ARG A 112 5.32 -0.63 -28.87
C ARG A 112 4.69 -1.97 -28.45
N TRP A 113 5.47 -2.86 -27.81
CA TRP A 113 5.01 -4.19 -27.40
C TRP A 113 4.03 -4.21 -26.22
N ALA A 114 3.82 -3.06 -25.56
CA ALA A 114 2.82 -2.87 -24.52
C ALA A 114 1.44 -2.48 -25.08
N ASP A 115 1.36 -2.10 -26.36
CA ASP A 115 0.10 -1.74 -27.01
C ASP A 115 -0.77 -3.00 -27.22
N PRO A 116 -2.02 -3.02 -26.73
CA PRO A 116 -2.92 -4.16 -26.93
C PRO A 116 -3.34 -4.40 -28.38
N GLU A 117 -3.14 -3.42 -29.28
CA GLU A 117 -3.47 -3.54 -30.71
C GLU A 117 -2.27 -3.99 -31.55
N GLU A 118 -1.08 -4.02 -30.97
CA GLU A 118 0.11 -4.56 -31.63
C GLU A 118 0.05 -6.10 -31.72
N ALA A 119 0.36 -6.65 -32.89
CA ALA A 119 0.39 -8.10 -33.09
C ALA A 119 1.48 -8.76 -32.25
N ASP A 120 1.31 -10.04 -31.86
CA ASP A 120 2.35 -10.71 -31.06
C ASP A 120 3.69 -10.69 -31.82
N PRO A 121 4.80 -10.29 -31.16
CA PRO A 121 6.11 -10.20 -31.80
C PRO A 121 6.54 -11.49 -32.50
N ARG A 122 6.05 -12.64 -32.05
CA ARG A 122 6.31 -13.95 -32.67
C ARG A 122 5.69 -14.11 -34.07
N GLU A 123 4.67 -13.33 -34.40
CA GLU A 123 4.05 -13.29 -35.73
C GLU A 123 4.80 -12.36 -36.68
N GLN A 124 5.66 -11.47 -36.16
CA GLN A 124 6.38 -10.45 -36.93
C GLN A 124 7.79 -10.89 -37.36
N ILE A 125 8.25 -12.06 -36.91
CA ILE A 125 9.56 -12.62 -37.24
C ILE A 125 9.44 -13.79 -38.22
N SER A 126 10.52 -14.11 -38.94
CA SER A 126 10.52 -15.26 -39.86
C SER A 126 10.34 -16.58 -39.10
N LEU A 127 9.82 -17.60 -39.79
CA LEU A 127 9.65 -18.95 -39.23
C LEU A 127 10.97 -19.54 -38.69
N THR A 128 12.09 -19.25 -39.36
CA THR A 128 13.43 -19.68 -38.92
C THR A 128 13.81 -19.01 -37.60
N GLN A 129 13.64 -17.69 -37.51
CA GLN A 129 13.89 -16.94 -36.27
C GLN A 129 12.97 -17.41 -35.15
N LEU A 130 11.69 -17.65 -35.42
CA LEU A 130 10.74 -18.17 -34.45
C LEU A 130 11.17 -19.56 -33.92
N GLY A 131 11.70 -20.42 -34.80
CA GLY A 131 12.28 -21.70 -34.43
C GLY A 131 13.51 -21.57 -33.53
N GLU A 132 14.37 -20.56 -33.77
CA GLU A 132 15.50 -20.22 -32.89
C GLU A 132 15.04 -19.68 -31.53
N VAL A 133 14.15 -18.68 -31.53
CA VAL A 133 13.54 -18.13 -30.31
C VAL A 133 12.97 -19.23 -29.44
N ASN A 134 12.23 -20.18 -30.03
CA ASN A 134 11.60 -21.26 -29.28
C ASN A 134 12.60 -22.26 -28.67
N ARG A 135 13.74 -22.50 -29.33
CA ARG A 135 14.83 -23.33 -28.80
C ARG A 135 15.53 -22.62 -27.66
N GLU A 136 15.86 -21.34 -27.85
CA GLU A 136 16.53 -20.52 -26.84
C GLU A 136 15.65 -20.28 -25.63
N ALA A 137 14.36 -20.03 -25.82
CA ALA A 137 13.41 -19.90 -24.71
C ALA A 137 13.31 -21.17 -23.86
N ALA A 138 13.36 -22.35 -24.50
CA ALA A 138 13.41 -23.62 -23.76
C ALA A 138 14.71 -23.79 -22.97
N ARG A 139 15.84 -23.40 -23.57
CA ARG A 139 17.15 -23.41 -22.91
C ARG A 139 17.17 -22.47 -21.70
N LEU A 140 16.73 -21.23 -21.86
CA LEU A 140 16.72 -20.21 -20.82
C LEU A 140 15.75 -20.56 -19.68
N GLN A 141 14.61 -21.19 -19.96
CA GLN A 141 13.66 -21.61 -18.93
C GLN A 141 14.31 -22.50 -17.87
N THR A 142 15.27 -23.36 -18.24
CA THR A 142 15.99 -24.23 -17.29
C THR A 142 16.87 -23.46 -16.30
N LYS A 143 17.22 -22.20 -16.60
CA LYS A 143 18.05 -21.33 -15.76
C LYS A 143 17.27 -20.21 -15.08
N LEU A 144 16.11 -19.86 -15.63
CA LEU A 144 15.26 -18.76 -15.18
C LEU A 144 14.01 -19.29 -14.50
N ASP A 145 14.17 -19.85 -13.30
CA ASP A 145 13.03 -20.36 -12.53
C ASP A 145 11.96 -19.28 -12.35
N GLY A 146 10.68 -19.67 -12.40
CA GLY A 146 9.55 -18.75 -12.26
C GLY A 146 9.14 -18.02 -13.54
N TRP A 147 9.90 -18.15 -14.63
CA TRP A 147 9.49 -17.67 -15.95
C TRP A 147 8.97 -18.81 -16.82
N SER A 148 7.85 -18.57 -17.50
CA SER A 148 7.33 -19.54 -18.47
C SER A 148 8.11 -19.45 -19.78
N ARG A 149 8.27 -20.58 -20.48
CA ARG A 149 8.82 -20.59 -21.83
C ARG A 149 8.13 -19.59 -22.76
N ALA A 150 6.80 -19.45 -22.63
CA ALA A 150 6.02 -18.52 -23.43
C ALA A 150 6.37 -17.04 -23.15
N ALA A 151 6.62 -16.69 -21.89
CA ALA A 151 7.05 -15.33 -21.52
C ALA A 151 8.46 -15.04 -22.06
N ILE A 152 9.40 -15.98 -21.91
CA ILE A 152 10.76 -15.84 -22.43
C ILE A 152 10.74 -15.75 -23.97
N SER A 153 9.98 -16.63 -24.63
CA SER A 153 9.81 -16.64 -26.09
C SER A 153 9.25 -15.32 -26.60
N ARG A 154 8.23 -14.75 -25.92
CA ARG A 154 7.69 -13.43 -26.27
C ARG A 154 8.77 -12.35 -26.18
N ARG A 155 9.51 -12.26 -25.06
CA ARG A 155 10.56 -11.24 -24.87
C ARG A 155 11.72 -11.36 -25.85
N LEU A 156 12.14 -12.59 -26.17
CA LEU A 156 13.14 -12.81 -27.22
C LEU A 156 12.64 -12.36 -28.59
N ALA A 157 11.36 -12.65 -28.91
CA ALA A 157 10.77 -12.23 -30.17
C ALA A 157 10.63 -10.71 -30.26
N GLU A 158 10.30 -10.00 -29.17
CA GLU A 158 10.29 -8.53 -29.09
C GLU A 158 11.64 -7.96 -29.54
N GLU A 159 12.73 -8.40 -28.91
CA GLU A 159 14.08 -7.92 -29.21
C GLU A 159 14.52 -8.23 -30.66
N VAL A 160 14.19 -9.42 -31.18
CA VAL A 160 14.51 -9.82 -32.56
C VAL A 160 13.67 -9.05 -33.58
N ALA A 161 12.39 -8.79 -33.29
CA ALA A 161 11.52 -7.98 -34.13
C ALA A 161 11.97 -6.52 -34.17
N ASP A 162 12.55 -6.00 -33.08
CA ASP A 162 13.21 -4.69 -33.02
C ASP A 162 14.57 -4.66 -33.75
N GLY A 163 14.97 -5.77 -34.39
CA GLY A 163 16.14 -5.86 -35.25
C GLY A 163 17.44 -6.27 -34.54
N LYS A 164 17.40 -6.66 -33.26
CA LYS A 164 18.59 -7.15 -32.56
C LYS A 164 18.96 -8.55 -33.03
N SER A 165 20.26 -8.84 -33.01
CA SER A 165 20.76 -10.18 -33.33
C SER A 165 20.30 -11.20 -32.26
N MET A 166 20.04 -12.44 -32.67
CA MET A 166 19.61 -13.51 -31.76
C MET A 166 20.51 -13.64 -30.52
N MET A 167 21.83 -13.59 -30.71
CA MET A 167 22.79 -13.68 -29.60
C MET A 167 22.66 -12.51 -28.62
N SER A 168 22.53 -11.29 -29.14
CA SER A 168 22.34 -10.09 -28.31
C SER A 168 21.00 -10.16 -27.55
N SER A 169 19.93 -10.59 -28.23
CA SER A 169 18.60 -10.75 -27.63
C SER A 169 18.63 -11.77 -26.51
N VAL A 170 19.31 -12.91 -26.70
CA VAL A 170 19.41 -13.97 -25.68
C VAL A 170 20.16 -13.51 -24.44
N VAL A 171 21.30 -12.82 -24.60
CA VAL A 171 22.07 -12.30 -23.45
C VAL A 171 21.28 -11.22 -22.72
N GLY A 172 20.74 -10.24 -23.44
CA GLY A 172 19.98 -9.14 -22.85
C GLY A 172 18.73 -9.62 -22.10
N VAL A 173 17.93 -10.50 -22.71
CA VAL A 173 16.74 -11.07 -22.05
C VAL A 173 17.12 -11.92 -20.85
N PHE A 174 18.22 -12.69 -20.92
CA PHE A 174 18.68 -13.45 -19.77
C PHE A 174 19.05 -12.53 -18.59
N GLU A 175 19.84 -11.49 -18.83
CA GLU A 175 20.23 -10.52 -17.79
C GLU A 175 19.00 -9.78 -17.23
N GLU A 176 18.10 -9.31 -18.09
CA GLU A 176 16.86 -8.64 -17.69
C GLU A 176 16.02 -9.53 -16.77
N LEU A 177 15.74 -10.77 -17.18
CA LEU A 177 14.88 -11.68 -16.45
C LEU A 177 15.56 -12.27 -15.20
N HIS A 178 16.88 -12.43 -15.22
CA HIS A 178 17.65 -12.86 -14.06
C HIS A 178 17.67 -11.78 -12.97
N GLN A 179 17.78 -10.51 -13.38
CA GLN A 179 17.77 -9.36 -12.47
C GLN A 179 16.36 -8.78 -12.23
N ALA A 180 15.31 -9.41 -12.75
CA ALA A 180 13.94 -8.90 -12.65
C ALA A 180 13.46 -8.73 -11.18
N PRO A 181 12.51 -7.82 -10.92
CA PRO A 181 11.91 -7.65 -9.59
C PRO A 181 11.37 -8.97 -9.03
N GLY A 182 11.54 -9.18 -7.73
CA GLY A 182 11.13 -10.40 -7.04
C GLY A 182 12.07 -11.60 -7.21
N ARG A 183 13.04 -11.55 -8.13
CA ARG A 183 14.07 -12.59 -8.26
C ARG A 183 15.18 -12.41 -7.24
N VAL A 184 15.65 -13.54 -6.71
CA VAL A 184 16.88 -13.62 -5.93
C VAL A 184 18.05 -13.40 -6.89
N ILE A 185 18.77 -12.32 -6.67
CA ILE A 185 19.98 -11.98 -7.43
C ILE A 185 21.23 -12.33 -6.60
N PRO A 186 22.37 -12.59 -7.24
CA PRO A 186 23.65 -12.75 -6.54
C PRO A 186 24.03 -11.47 -5.78
N ILE A 187 24.71 -11.60 -4.63
CA ILE A 187 25.10 -10.46 -3.80
C ILE A 187 26.01 -9.49 -4.56
N ALA A 188 26.91 -9.99 -5.42
CA ALA A 188 27.76 -9.14 -6.25
C ALA A 188 26.96 -8.23 -7.22
N ALA A 189 25.82 -8.72 -7.72
CA ALA A 189 24.98 -7.96 -8.64
C ALA A 189 24.14 -6.87 -7.94
N VAL A 190 24.08 -6.86 -6.60
CA VAL A 190 23.27 -5.90 -5.83
C VAL A 190 23.64 -4.45 -6.14
N SER A 191 24.91 -4.15 -6.43
CA SER A 191 25.33 -2.80 -6.82
C SER A 191 24.88 -2.38 -8.22
N GLU A 192 24.71 -3.34 -9.14
CA GLU A 192 24.45 -3.10 -10.56
C GLU A 192 22.96 -2.83 -10.84
N VAL A 193 22.06 -3.45 -10.07
CA VAL A 193 20.62 -3.31 -10.33
C VAL A 193 20.13 -1.91 -9.92
N ASN A 194 19.62 -1.14 -10.88
CA ASN A 194 19.08 0.20 -10.65
C ASN A 194 17.65 0.19 -10.06
N ARG A 195 17.50 -0.34 -8.84
CA ARG A 195 16.26 -0.31 -8.07
C ARG A 195 16.53 -0.17 -6.58
N ARG A 196 15.51 0.26 -5.83
CA ARG A 196 15.61 0.50 -4.38
C ARG A 196 15.57 -0.80 -3.56
N GLU A 197 14.93 -1.83 -4.05
CA GLU A 197 14.72 -3.08 -3.31
C GLU A 197 15.18 -4.29 -4.10
N VAL A 198 15.83 -5.25 -3.45
CA VAL A 198 16.37 -6.46 -4.07
C VAL A 198 15.99 -7.69 -3.26
N SER A 199 15.96 -8.86 -3.91
CA SER A 199 15.91 -10.13 -3.19
C SER A 199 17.27 -10.80 -3.29
N ILE A 200 17.78 -11.33 -2.19
CA ILE A 200 19.09 -12.00 -2.12
C ILE A 200 18.98 -13.28 -1.31
N SER A 201 19.93 -14.19 -1.50
CA SER A 201 20.06 -15.39 -0.67
C SER A 201 21.52 -15.55 -0.31
N GLY A 202 21.78 -15.92 0.94
CA GLY A 202 23.13 -16.03 1.46
C GLY A 202 23.13 -16.54 2.89
N THR A 203 24.32 -16.74 3.42
CA THR A 203 24.54 -17.13 4.81
C THR A 203 24.91 -15.91 5.62
N VAL A 204 24.26 -15.70 6.76
CA VAL A 204 24.67 -14.63 7.69
C VAL A 204 25.91 -15.11 8.43
N THR A 205 27.09 -14.61 8.07
CA THR A 205 28.37 -15.13 8.57
C THR A 205 28.85 -14.46 9.85
N GLN A 206 28.34 -13.26 10.14
CA GLN A 206 28.74 -12.50 11.33
C GLN A 206 27.59 -11.61 11.78
N LEU A 207 27.30 -11.62 13.09
CA LEU A 207 26.41 -10.67 13.75
C LEU A 207 27.19 -9.81 14.75
N TRP A 208 26.82 -8.54 14.87
CA TRP A 208 27.41 -7.63 15.85
C TRP A 208 26.35 -7.11 16.81
N GLU A 209 26.77 -6.85 18.04
CA GLU A 209 25.97 -6.11 19.01
C GLU A 209 25.83 -4.66 18.58
N SER A 210 24.58 -4.18 18.49
CA SER A 210 24.28 -2.79 18.15
C SER A 210 24.11 -1.96 19.42
N SER A 211 24.79 -0.82 19.49
CA SER A 211 24.57 0.17 20.56
C SER A 211 23.36 1.07 20.30
N ASN A 212 22.71 0.97 19.13
CA ASN A 212 21.56 1.80 18.77
C ASN A 212 20.26 0.98 18.90
N PRO A 213 19.30 1.39 19.75
CA PRO A 213 18.04 0.68 19.96
C PRO A 213 17.13 0.65 18.73
N ALA A 214 17.40 1.45 17.69
CA ALA A 214 16.66 1.37 16.44
C ALA A 214 17.05 0.15 15.57
N ILE A 215 18.17 -0.50 15.86
CA ILE A 215 18.69 -1.64 15.09
C ILE A 215 18.45 -2.91 15.90
N GLN A 216 17.67 -3.82 15.34
CA GLN A 216 17.42 -5.15 15.89
C GLN A 216 18.67 -6.04 15.74
N GLN A 217 19.20 -6.10 14.51
CA GLN A 217 20.38 -6.90 14.17
C GLN A 217 21.21 -6.19 13.10
N VAL A 218 22.52 -6.35 13.15
CA VAL A 218 23.43 -5.88 12.12
C VAL A 218 24.54 -6.91 11.91
N GLY A 219 24.89 -7.16 10.66
CA GLY A 219 25.80 -8.27 10.34
C GLY A 219 26.33 -8.26 8.91
N LEU A 220 26.97 -9.36 8.54
CA LEU A 220 27.37 -9.67 7.17
C LEU A 220 26.56 -10.84 6.64
N ILE A 221 26.12 -10.71 5.39
CA ILE A 221 25.55 -11.80 4.61
C ILE A 221 26.44 -12.05 3.40
N GLU A 222 26.72 -13.33 3.14
CA GLU A 222 27.64 -13.77 2.10
C GLU A 222 27.02 -14.88 1.25
N ASP A 223 27.32 -14.86 -0.04
CA ASP A 223 27.05 -15.94 -0.99
C ASP A 223 28.34 -16.27 -1.75
N GLU A 224 28.25 -17.18 -2.73
CA GLU A 224 29.39 -17.57 -3.56
C GLU A 224 29.96 -16.43 -4.43
N THR A 225 29.21 -15.33 -4.61
CA THR A 225 29.60 -14.20 -5.45
C THR A 225 30.17 -13.02 -4.66
N GLY A 226 29.80 -12.87 -3.39
CA GLY A 226 30.32 -11.80 -2.57
C GLY A 226 29.65 -11.66 -1.21
N ARG A 227 29.93 -10.53 -0.57
CA ARG A 227 29.44 -10.19 0.77
C ARG A 227 28.93 -8.77 0.86
N THR A 228 27.91 -8.56 1.66
CA THR A 228 27.37 -7.23 1.94
C THR A 228 26.92 -7.09 3.40
N LYS A 229 26.81 -5.84 3.86
CA LYS A 229 26.29 -5.53 5.18
C LYS A 229 24.78 -5.71 5.20
N LEU A 230 24.29 -6.44 6.19
CA LEU A 230 22.88 -6.63 6.52
C LEU A 230 22.53 -5.76 7.72
N THR A 231 21.39 -5.05 7.66
CA THR A 231 20.84 -4.32 8.80
C THR A 231 19.35 -4.64 8.94
N VAL A 232 18.92 -4.97 10.14
CA VAL A 232 17.52 -5.25 10.46
C VAL A 232 17.06 -4.19 11.45
N TRP A 233 16.05 -3.42 11.07
CA TRP A 233 15.52 -2.35 11.92
C TRP A 233 14.52 -2.91 12.93
N GLU A 234 14.57 -2.41 14.16
CA GLU A 234 13.69 -2.83 15.27
C GLU A 234 12.21 -2.66 14.91
N LYS A 235 11.85 -1.52 14.32
CA LYS A 235 10.48 -1.24 13.88
C LYS A 235 9.98 -2.14 12.75
N SER A 236 10.86 -2.89 12.09
CA SER A 236 10.47 -3.83 11.05
C SER A 236 9.90 -5.13 11.62
N ASN A 237 10.11 -5.41 12.92
CA ASN A 237 9.67 -6.62 13.61
C ASN A 237 9.94 -7.91 12.81
N GLN A 238 11.18 -8.03 12.32
CA GLN A 238 11.58 -9.16 11.49
C GLN A 238 11.96 -10.36 12.36
N PRO A 239 11.91 -11.58 11.79
CA PRO A 239 12.35 -12.78 12.48
C PRO A 239 13.84 -12.71 12.80
N TRP A 240 14.23 -13.23 13.97
CA TRP A 240 15.64 -13.30 14.37
C TRP A 240 16.40 -14.27 13.47
N ILE A 241 17.54 -13.80 12.96
CA ILE A 241 18.46 -14.61 12.14
C ILE A 241 19.66 -14.98 13.01
N ASN A 242 20.07 -16.25 12.99
CA ASN A 242 21.26 -16.70 13.71
C ASN A 242 22.51 -16.59 12.83
N GLU A 243 23.67 -16.43 13.47
CA GLU A 243 24.96 -16.53 12.80
C GLU A 243 25.17 -17.95 12.24
N GLY A 244 25.72 -18.05 11.04
CA GLY A 244 25.85 -19.28 10.27
C GLY A 244 24.59 -19.71 9.51
N GLU A 245 23.47 -18.98 9.64
CA GLU A 245 22.20 -19.39 9.04
C GLU A 245 22.04 -18.93 7.58
N ARG A 246 21.58 -19.85 6.73
CA ARG A 246 21.19 -19.53 5.36
C ARG A 246 19.80 -18.91 5.33
N VAL A 247 19.69 -17.75 4.69
CA VAL A 247 18.44 -17.02 4.52
C VAL A 247 18.16 -16.69 3.05
N ARG A 248 16.87 -16.51 2.75
CA ARG A 248 16.39 -15.90 1.50
C ARG A 248 15.57 -14.67 1.87
N ILE A 249 16.08 -13.50 1.50
CA ILE A 249 15.48 -12.22 1.83
C ILE A 249 14.84 -11.66 0.57
N HIS A 250 13.56 -11.33 0.64
CA HIS A 250 12.81 -10.66 -0.42
C HIS A 250 12.52 -9.21 -0.04
N GLY A 251 12.66 -8.29 -1.00
CA GLY A 251 12.34 -6.87 -0.79
C GLY A 251 13.27 -6.16 0.21
N ALA A 252 14.57 -6.52 0.23
CA ALA A 252 15.56 -5.83 1.04
C ALA A 252 15.86 -4.45 0.44
N ALA A 253 15.79 -3.40 1.26
CA ALA A 253 16.08 -2.04 0.84
C ALA A 253 17.60 -1.86 0.65
N LYS A 254 18.01 -1.33 -0.50
CA LYS A 254 19.41 -0.98 -0.79
C LYS A 254 19.77 0.35 -0.16
N ASN A 255 20.98 0.42 0.41
CA ASN A 255 21.58 1.65 0.88
C ASN A 255 23.04 1.75 0.42
N TRP A 256 23.51 2.96 0.13
CA TRP A 256 24.86 3.24 -0.35
C TRP A 256 25.63 4.04 0.68
N TYR A 257 26.82 3.55 1.03
CA TYR A 257 27.74 4.27 1.91
C TYR A 257 29.18 4.09 1.42
N ASN A 258 29.84 5.22 1.14
CA ASN A 258 31.24 5.26 0.67
C ASN A 258 31.52 4.29 -0.50
N GLY A 259 30.65 4.30 -1.51
CA GLY A 259 30.76 3.43 -2.70
C GLY A 259 30.41 1.96 -2.48
N ARG A 260 30.02 1.55 -1.26
CA ARG A 260 29.60 0.18 -0.97
C ARG A 260 28.09 0.11 -0.80
N VAL A 261 27.50 -0.91 -1.42
CA VAL A 261 26.09 -1.23 -1.23
C VAL A 261 25.90 -2.09 0.01
N SER A 262 24.85 -1.78 0.76
CA SER A 262 24.35 -2.53 1.92
C SER A 262 22.86 -2.79 1.74
N VAL A 263 22.36 -3.80 2.46
CA VAL A 263 20.95 -4.18 2.42
C VAL A 263 20.33 -4.05 3.81
N ALA A 264 19.08 -3.59 3.84
CA ALA A 264 18.33 -3.40 5.06
C ALA A 264 16.95 -4.07 4.98
N LEU A 265 16.54 -4.74 6.05
CA LEU A 265 15.22 -5.34 6.17
C LEU A 265 14.25 -4.32 6.78
N THR A 266 13.17 -4.08 6.04
CA THR A 266 12.08 -3.18 6.42
C THR A 266 10.83 -4.00 6.76
N GLY A 267 9.74 -3.39 7.25
CA GLY A 267 8.48 -4.10 7.46
C GLY A 267 7.86 -4.74 6.21
N TRP A 268 8.30 -4.32 5.01
CA TRP A 268 7.86 -4.88 3.72
C TRP A 268 8.75 -6.03 3.23
N SER A 269 9.88 -6.26 3.90
CA SER A 269 10.79 -7.35 3.54
C SER A 269 10.26 -8.67 4.10
N THR A 270 10.51 -9.77 3.40
CA THR A 270 10.20 -11.13 3.88
C THR A 270 11.49 -11.94 3.99
N VAL A 271 11.67 -12.62 5.12
CA VAL A 271 12.79 -13.54 5.35
C VAL A 271 12.26 -14.98 5.34
N GLY A 272 12.88 -15.81 4.51
CA GLY A 272 12.68 -17.26 4.50
C GLY A 272 13.92 -17.98 5.00
N PHE A 273 13.71 -19.07 5.75
CA PHE A 273 14.75 -19.91 6.32
C PHE A 273 14.70 -21.31 5.68
N PRO A 274 15.47 -21.57 4.60
CA PRO A 274 15.37 -22.83 3.86
C PRO A 274 15.68 -24.07 4.70
N GLU A 275 16.49 -23.93 5.75
CA GLU A 275 16.94 -25.03 6.61
C GLU A 275 16.02 -25.26 7.83
N ARG A 276 15.30 -24.23 8.29
CA ARG A 276 14.42 -24.33 9.48
C ARG A 276 12.93 -24.51 9.14
N GLY A 277 12.52 -24.16 7.93
CA GLY A 277 11.09 -24.07 7.60
C GLY A 277 10.48 -22.74 8.05
N GLN A 278 9.17 -22.71 8.30
CA GLN A 278 8.48 -21.50 8.79
C GLN A 278 8.88 -21.24 10.26
N TRP A 279 9.12 -19.97 10.61
CA TRP A 279 9.61 -19.58 11.95
C TRP A 279 8.49 -19.43 12.99
N TRP A 280 7.24 -19.75 12.63
CA TRP A 280 6.09 -19.78 13.52
C TRP A 280 5.59 -21.23 13.69
N GLU A 281 5.64 -21.74 14.92
CA GLU A 281 4.69 -22.72 15.45
C GLU A 281 3.81 -22.01 16.48
#